data_AF-A0A939NHF0-F1
#
_entry.id   AF-A0A939NHF0-F1
#
_cell.length_a   1.000
_cell.length_b   1.000
_cell.length_c   1.000
_cell.angle_alpha   90.00
_cell.angle_beta   90.00
_cell.angle_gamma   90.00
#
_symmetry.space_group_name_H-M   'P 1'
#
loop_
_entity.id
_entity.type
_entity.pdbx_description
1 polymer ?
#
loop_
_entity_poly.entity_id
_entity_poly.type
_entity_poly.pdbx_seq_one_letter_code
_entity_poly.pdbx_strand_id
1 'polypeptide(L)' 'MNNVAPSRIVRHTVLGSALLMTANIANANETFPNTSIPAAPAIDAEAYILIDYNSGKVLKVMLTNAVIRRV' A
#
# COMPACT_ATOMS: atom_id res chain seq x y z
N MET A 1 -51.55 -27.41 13.69
CA MET A 1 -50.41 -26.48 13.51
C MET A 1 -49.46 -27.14 12.54
N ASN A 2 -49.40 -26.65 11.31
CA ASN A 2 -48.75 -27.35 10.20
C ASN A 2 -47.43 -26.62 9.94
N ASN A 3 -46.31 -27.18 10.41
CA ASN A 3 -44.99 -26.63 10.14
C ASN A 3 -44.60 -26.93 8.69
N VAL A 4 -44.79 -25.97 7.80
CA VAL A 4 -44.31 -26.05 6.42
C VAL A 4 -42.80 -25.78 6.45
N ALA A 5 -42.00 -26.82 6.27
CA ALA A 5 -40.55 -26.67 6.14
C ALA A 5 -40.23 -25.85 4.88
N PRO A 6 -39.34 -24.85 4.96
CA PRO A 6 -39.00 -24.03 3.81
C PRO A 6 -38.33 -24.90 2.75
N SER A 7 -38.68 -24.67 1.48
CA SER A 7 -38.12 -25.42 0.38
C SER A 7 -36.59 -25.24 0.33
N ARG A 8 -35.89 -26.28 -0.12
CA ARG A 8 -34.42 -26.29 -0.20
C ARG A 8 -33.88 -25.08 -0.98
N ILE A 9 -34.62 -24.66 -2.01
CA ILE A 9 -34.31 -23.49 -2.84
C ILE A 9 -34.33 -22.21 -2.02
N VAL A 10 -35.39 -21.96 -1.24
CA VAL A 10 -35.52 -20.77 -0.38
C VAL A 10 -34.39 -20.72 0.64
N ARG A 11 -34.03 -21.86 1.23
CA ARG A 11 -32.92 -21.94 2.19
C ARG A 11 -31.56 -21.58 1.55
N HIS A 12 -31.29 -22.02 0.33
CA HIS A 12 -30.05 -21.69 -0.39
C HIS A 12 -30.00 -20.22 -0.80
N THR A 13 -31.12 -19.63 -1.22
CA THR A 13 -31.19 -18.20 -1.57
C THR A 13 -30.92 -17.30 -0.37
N VAL A 14 -31.46 -17.64 0.81
CA VAL A 14 -31.22 -16.88 2.05
C VAL A 14 -29.76 -17.01 2.51
N LEU A 15 -29.18 -18.21 2.44
CA LEU A 15 -27.77 -18.42 2.81
C LEU A 15 -26.80 -17.72 1.85
N GLY A 16 -27.09 -17.74 0.54
CA GLY A 16 -26.27 -17.07 -0.47
C GLY A 16 -26.30 -15.53 -0.33
N SER A 17 -27.48 -14.97 -0.05
CA SER A 17 -27.62 -13.51 0.16
C SER A 17 -26.95 -13.04 1.45
N ALA A 18 -26.99 -13.82 2.54
CA ALA A 18 -26.26 -13.51 3.77
C ALA A 18 -24.73 -13.49 3.56
N LEU A 19 -24.19 -14.36 2.70
CA LEU A 19 -22.76 -14.41 2.39
C LEU A 19 -22.27 -13.15 1.67
N LEU A 20 -23.09 -12.58 0.80
CA LEU A 20 -22.77 -11.36 0.06
C LEU A 20 -22.74 -10.13 0.98
N MET A 21 -23.49 -10.11 2.08
CA MET A 21 -23.44 -9.02 3.08
C MET A 21 -22.21 -9.08 3.98
N THR A 22 -21.54 -10.24 4.07
CA THR A 22 -20.28 -10.41 4.82
C THR A 22 -19.02 -10.16 3.99
N ALA A 23 -19.17 -9.91 2.68
CA ALA A 23 -18.03 -9.58 1.83
C ALA A 23 -17.55 -8.16 2.17
N ASN A 24 -16.60 -8.07 3.09
CA ASN A 24 -15.90 -6.82 3.38
C ASN A 24 -15.26 -6.31 2.09
N ILE A 25 -15.73 -5.16 1.62
CA ILE A 25 -15.11 -4.45 0.50
C ILE A 25 -13.77 -3.92 1.02
N ALA A 26 -12.68 -4.59 0.65
CA ALA A 26 -11.33 -4.07 0.89
C ALA A 26 -11.19 -2.80 0.04
N ASN A 27 -11.20 -1.64 0.70
CA ASN A 27 -10.97 -0.37 0.04
C ASN A 27 -9.51 -0.29 -0.37
N ALA A 28 -9.15 -0.70 -1.59
CA ALA A 28 -7.76 -0.63 -2.07
C ALA A 28 -7.21 0.81 -2.22
N ASN A 29 -7.98 1.82 -1.80
CA ASN A 29 -7.60 3.23 -1.82
C ASN A 29 -6.92 3.69 -0.52
N GLU A 30 -6.58 2.77 0.39
CA GLU A 30 -5.79 3.13 1.56
C GLU A 30 -4.39 3.53 1.07
N THR A 31 -4.03 4.80 1.27
CA THR A 31 -2.64 5.24 1.04
C THR A 31 -1.77 4.34 1.89
N PHE A 32 -0.87 3.56 1.27
CA PHE A 32 0.00 2.62 1.95
C PHE A 32 0.47 3.22 3.29
N PRO A 33 0.10 2.66 4.45
CA PRO A 33 0.26 3.33 5.74
C PRO A 33 1.72 3.64 6.13
N ASN A 34 2.67 3.18 5.32
CA ASN A 34 4.12 3.29 5.53
C ASN A 34 4.84 4.13 4.45
N THR A 35 4.16 5.02 3.72
CA THR A 35 4.79 5.84 2.66
C THR A 35 5.49 7.09 3.16
N SER A 36 5.81 7.21 4.46
CA SER A 36 6.64 8.31 4.93
C SER A 36 8.05 8.15 4.34
N ILE A 37 8.39 9.00 3.37
CA ILE A 37 9.77 9.09 2.87
C ILE A 37 10.59 9.80 3.96
N PRO A 38 11.60 9.15 4.55
CA PRO A 38 12.39 9.78 5.60
C PRO A 38 13.15 10.97 5.05
N ALA A 39 13.16 12.07 5.82
CA ALA A 39 14.10 13.16 5.58
C ALA A 39 15.51 12.62 5.81
N ALA A 40 16.42 12.96 4.89
CA ALA A 40 17.77 12.48 5.00
C ALA A 40 18.60 13.33 5.97
N PRO A 41 19.55 12.70 6.68
CA PRO A 41 20.31 13.35 7.75
C PRO A 41 21.16 14.50 7.22
N ALA A 42 21.42 15.48 8.08
CA ALA A 42 22.44 16.49 7.87
C ALA A 42 23.81 15.82 8.04
N ILE A 43 24.62 15.86 6.99
CA ILE A 43 25.99 15.36 6.99
C ILE A 43 26.88 16.57 6.76
N ASP A 44 27.84 16.79 7.66
CA ASP A 44 28.84 17.84 7.54
C ASP A 44 29.89 17.42 6.49
N ALA A 45 29.55 17.62 5.22
CA ALA A 45 30.40 17.28 4.09
C ALA A 45 30.03 18.15 2.87
N GLU A 46 31.01 18.43 2.01
CA GLU A 46 30.78 19.20 0.78
C GLU A 46 29.88 18.45 -0.23
N ALA A 47 29.95 17.12 -0.23
CA ALA A 47 29.20 16.24 -1.11
C ALA A 47 29.03 14.86 -0.49
N TYR A 48 27.88 14.21 -0.75
CA TYR A 48 27.72 12.78 -0.45
C TYR A 48 26.71 12.10 -1.38
N ILE A 49 26.86 10.78 -1.49
CA ILE A 49 25.93 9.88 -2.17
C ILE A 49 25.61 8.69 -1.26
N LEU A 50 24.34 8.30 -1.19
CA LEU A 50 23.89 7.10 -0.50
C LEU A 50 23.37 6.11 -1.54
N ILE A 51 23.97 4.92 -1.59
CA ILE A 51 23.68 3.90 -2.60
C ILE A 51 23.38 2.58 -1.91
N ASP A 52 22.34 1.89 -2.36
CA ASP A 52 22.14 0.49 -2.03
C ASP A 52 23.19 -0.38 -2.76
N TYR A 53 24.06 -1.05 -2.00
CA TYR A 53 25.20 -1.79 -2.55
C TYR A 53 24.78 -2.91 -3.52
N ASN A 54 23.72 -3.64 -3.21
CA ASN A 54 23.34 -4.83 -3.98
C ASN A 54 22.69 -4.47 -5.32
N SER A 55 21.89 -3.41 -5.35
CA SER A 55 21.13 -2.98 -6.53
C SER A 55 21.77 -1.82 -7.29
N GLY A 56 22.73 -1.12 -6.68
CA GLY A 56 23.27 0.13 -7.20
C GLY A 56 22.29 1.31 -7.16
N LYS A 57 21.13 1.16 -6.50
CA LYS A 57 20.11 2.21 -6.44
C LYS A 57 20.60 3.40 -5.65
N VAL A 58 20.54 4.59 -6.26
CA VAL A 58 20.81 5.85 -5.57
C VAL A 58 19.63 6.22 -4.68
N LEU A 59 19.89 6.32 -3.38
CA LEU A 59 18.91 6.68 -2.36
C LEU A 59 18.93 8.18 -2.08
N LYS A 60 20.10 8.83 -2.18
CA LYS A 60 20.24 10.29 -2.08
C LYS A 60 21.55 10.79 -2.68
N VAL A 61 21.53 12.04 -3.16
CA VAL A 61 22.71 12.85 -3.51
C VAL A 61 22.60 14.21 -2.82
N MET A 62 23.70 14.73 -2.31
CA MET A 62 23.83 16.09 -1.80
C MET A 62 25.13 16.69 -2.33
N LEU A 63 25.07 17.95 -2.78
CA LEU A 63 26.20 18.74 -3.25
C LEU A 63 26.02 20.16 -2.74
N THR A 64 27.00 20.70 -2.01
CA THR A 64 26.91 22.03 -1.39
C THR A 64 26.97 23.15 -2.45
N ASN A 65 27.69 22.91 -3.56
CA ASN A 65 27.92 23.87 -4.65
C ASN A 65 27.52 23.27 -6.02
N ALA A 66 26.27 22.84 -6.17
CA ALA A 66 25.82 22.19 -7.40
C ALA A 66 25.82 23.15 -8.61
N VAL A 67 26.78 23.00 -9.53
CA VAL A 67 26.64 23.50 -10.91
C VAL A 67 25.81 22.47 -11.67
N ILE A 68 24.50 22.69 -11.79
CA ILE A 68 23.65 21.86 -12.64
C ILE A 68 23.94 22.22 -14.10
N ARG A 69 24.87 21.49 -14.73
CA ARG A 69 24.97 21.46 -16.19
C ARG A 69 24.00 20.40 -16.70
N ARG A 70 22.83 20.83 -17.16
CA ARG A 70 21.96 20.00 -18.00
C ARG A 70 22.73 19.72 -19.30
N VAL A 71 22.89 18.44 -19.63
CA VAL A 71 23.27 17.96 -20.97
C VAL A 71 22.00 17.49 -21.67
#